data_AF-A0A3P6Q785-F1
#
_entry.id   AF-A0A3P6Q785-F1
#
_cell.length_a   1.000
_cell.length_b   1.000
_cell.length_c   1.000
_cell.angle_alpha   90.00
_cell.angle_beta   90.00
_cell.angle_gamma   90.00
#
_symmetry.space_group_name_H-M   'P 1'
#
loop_
_entity.id
_entity.type
_entity.pdbx_description
1 polymer ?
#
loop_
_entity_poly.entity_id
_entity_poly.type
_entity_poly.pdbx_seq_one_letter_code
_entity_poly.pdbx_strand_id
1 'polypeptide(L)'
;MGKSLEQVTILTNPDFKYWSQIIPAMVETEDWAFVDEDYITWKNSFEKFWLFTAIDKDTDETVGSITLAFDRSISGDDECYYVGMFYVREEWRGSGVGVALFDKVMEIGRNSNMTLHGVLKMSPKYAAKYGFDKMPNYKHVFASVPTEHLVIPEADPQYILKVGFLRNKCK
;
A
#
# COMPACT_ATOMS: atom_id res chain seq x y z
N MET A 1 -0.70 9.95 -28.98
CA MET A 1 -1.77 9.22 -28.28
C MET A 1 -1.46 9.25 -26.79
N GLY A 2 -2.44 9.59 -25.94
CA GLY A 2 -2.25 9.58 -24.48
C GLY A 2 -2.33 8.16 -23.91
N LYS A 3 -1.84 7.95 -22.68
CA LYS A 3 -1.92 6.67 -21.96
C LYS A 3 -3.39 6.26 -21.73
N SER A 4 -3.72 4.98 -21.91
CA SER A 4 -5.10 4.46 -21.74
C SER A 4 -5.15 3.08 -21.07
N LEU A 5 -6.29 2.73 -20.49
CA LEU A 5 -6.54 1.41 -19.89
C LEU A 5 -6.34 0.24 -20.87
N GLU A 6 -6.52 0.45 -22.18
CA GLU A 6 -6.35 -0.59 -23.19
C GLU A 6 -4.89 -1.05 -23.34
N GLN A 7 -3.95 -0.19 -22.95
CA GLN A 7 -2.51 -0.46 -23.01
C GLN A 7 -2.00 -1.27 -21.82
N VAL A 8 -2.84 -1.56 -20.82
CA VAL A 8 -2.42 -2.30 -19.63
C VAL A 8 -3.04 -3.68 -19.54
N THR A 9 -2.31 -4.58 -18.89
CA THR A 9 -2.82 -5.86 -18.39
C THR A 9 -2.84 -5.81 -16.86
N ILE A 10 -3.96 -6.17 -16.25
CA ILE A 10 -4.04 -6.29 -14.79
C ILE A 10 -3.72 -7.72 -14.38
N LEU A 11 -2.68 -7.88 -13.56
CA LEU A 11 -2.26 -9.16 -13.00
C LEU A 11 -2.66 -9.25 -11.53
N THR A 12 -2.93 -10.47 -11.07
CA THR A 12 -3.21 -10.78 -9.66
C THR A 12 -2.07 -11.61 -9.10
N ASN A 13 -1.50 -11.18 -7.98
CA ASN A 13 -0.34 -11.80 -7.34
C ASN A 13 0.79 -12.12 -8.33
N PRO A 14 1.26 -11.11 -9.10
CA PRO A 14 2.28 -11.32 -10.11
C PRO A 14 3.64 -11.65 -9.47
N ASP A 15 4.62 -11.97 -10.32
CA ASP A 15 5.99 -12.18 -9.89
C ASP A 15 6.57 -10.95 -9.16
N PHE A 16 7.48 -11.22 -8.23
CA PHE A 16 8.09 -10.23 -7.36
C PHE A 16 8.71 -9.04 -8.11
N LYS A 17 9.22 -9.24 -9.33
CA LYS A 17 9.80 -8.17 -10.16
C LYS A 17 8.85 -6.98 -10.32
N TYR A 18 7.53 -7.22 -10.42
CA TYR A 18 6.55 -6.15 -10.65
C TYR A 18 6.29 -5.34 -9.37
N TRP A 19 6.42 -5.95 -8.20
CA TRP A 19 6.43 -5.23 -6.92
C TRP A 19 7.64 -4.30 -6.82
N SER A 20 8.84 -4.82 -7.05
CA SER A 20 10.08 -4.03 -6.96
C SER A 20 10.13 -2.86 -7.96
N GLN A 21 9.47 -2.98 -9.12
CA GLN A 21 9.40 -1.91 -10.14
C GLN A 21 8.60 -0.67 -9.70
N ILE A 22 7.61 -0.82 -8.82
CA ILE A 22 6.71 0.29 -8.46
C ILE A 22 7.16 1.02 -7.19
N ILE A 23 7.90 0.35 -6.30
CA ILE A 23 8.39 0.95 -5.04
C ILE A 23 9.14 2.27 -5.27
N PRO A 24 10.15 2.37 -6.17
CA PRO A 24 10.91 3.61 -6.32
C PRO A 24 10.03 4.81 -6.66
N ALA A 25 9.01 4.61 -7.50
CA ALA A 25 8.07 5.66 -7.88
C ALA A 25 7.22 6.14 -6.69
N MET A 26 6.84 5.23 -5.78
CA MET A 26 6.10 5.60 -4.56
C MET A 26 6.96 6.36 -3.55
N VAL A 27 8.21 5.92 -3.38
CA VAL A 27 9.19 6.61 -2.53
C VAL A 27 9.41 8.03 -3.05
N GLU A 28 9.65 8.17 -4.36
CA GLU A 28 9.94 9.47 -4.97
C GLU A 28 8.76 10.45 -4.91
N THR A 29 7.53 9.98 -5.16
CA THR A 29 6.38 10.87 -5.34
C THR A 29 5.52 11.05 -4.09
N GLU A 30 5.50 10.08 -3.18
CA GLU A 30 4.62 10.11 -2.01
C GLU A 30 5.40 9.96 -0.67
N ASP A 31 6.73 9.84 -0.71
CA ASP A 31 7.61 9.58 0.46
C ASP A 31 7.21 8.30 1.23
N TRP A 32 6.64 7.33 0.51
CA TRP A 32 6.26 6.04 1.07
C TRP A 32 7.49 5.15 1.09
N ALA A 33 8.16 5.08 2.25
CA ALA A 33 9.38 4.31 2.47
C ALA A 33 9.16 2.78 2.52
N PHE A 34 8.46 2.24 1.52
CA PHE A 34 8.32 0.80 1.34
C PHE A 34 9.64 0.17 0.88
N VAL A 35 9.84 -1.08 1.27
CA VAL A 35 10.96 -1.91 0.86
C VAL A 35 10.46 -3.23 0.26
N ASP A 36 11.37 -3.91 -0.42
CA ASP A 36 11.13 -5.19 -1.07
C ASP A 36 10.56 -6.25 -0.10
N GLU A 37 11.05 -6.24 1.14
CA GLU A 37 10.65 -7.16 2.21
C GLU A 37 9.21 -6.96 2.71
N ASP A 38 8.61 -5.77 2.50
CA ASP A 38 7.25 -5.48 2.95
C ASP A 38 6.25 -6.41 2.29
N TYR A 39 6.37 -6.67 0.99
CA TYR A 39 5.46 -7.56 0.28
C TYR A 39 5.53 -8.99 0.80
N ILE A 40 6.74 -9.51 1.05
CA ILE A 40 6.91 -10.86 1.61
C ILE A 40 6.29 -10.93 3.00
N THR A 41 6.51 -9.88 3.81
CA THR A 41 5.95 -9.79 5.15
C THR A 41 4.43 -9.80 5.11
N TRP A 42 3.80 -8.95 4.31
CA TRP A 42 2.33 -8.87 4.23
C TRP A 42 1.72 -10.15 3.68
N LYS A 43 2.29 -10.69 2.59
CA LYS A 43 1.83 -11.96 2.00
C LYS A 43 1.80 -13.12 3.00
N ASN A 44 2.71 -13.12 3.98
CA ASN A 44 2.82 -14.18 4.98
C ASN A 44 2.11 -13.86 6.31
N SER A 45 1.66 -12.62 6.52
CA SER A 45 1.09 -12.18 7.81
C SER A 45 -0.43 -12.24 7.83
N PHE A 46 -1.08 -11.92 6.71
CA PHE A 46 -2.54 -11.92 6.60
C PHE A 46 -3.07 -13.31 6.26
N GLU A 47 -4.28 -13.65 6.71
CA GLU A 47 -4.94 -14.89 6.31
C GLU A 47 -5.06 -15.01 4.78
N LYS A 48 -5.37 -13.89 4.11
CA LYS A 48 -5.31 -13.79 2.65
C LYS A 48 -4.76 -12.44 2.25
N PHE A 49 -3.99 -12.45 1.16
CA PHE A 49 -3.39 -11.26 0.61
C PHE A 49 -3.45 -11.28 -0.92
N TRP A 50 -3.81 -10.15 -1.51
CA TRP A 50 -3.83 -9.91 -2.94
C TRP A 50 -3.04 -8.66 -3.27
N LEU A 51 -2.14 -8.77 -4.25
CA LEU A 51 -1.53 -7.67 -4.96
C LEU A 51 -2.10 -7.64 -6.38
N PHE A 52 -2.75 -6.55 -6.76
CA PHE A 52 -3.11 -6.29 -8.14
C PHE A 52 -2.13 -5.28 -8.72
N THR A 53 -1.58 -5.58 -9.89
CA THR A 53 -0.71 -4.65 -10.63
C THR A 53 -1.27 -4.42 -12.03
N ALA A 54 -1.16 -3.18 -12.50
CA ALA A 54 -1.38 -2.84 -13.91
C ALA A 54 0.00 -2.76 -14.58
N ILE A 55 0.18 -3.54 -15.64
CA ILE A 55 1.44 -3.66 -16.39
C ILE A 55 1.24 -3.06 -17.78
N ASP A 56 2.11 -2.13 -18.20
CA ASP A 56 2.15 -1.64 -19.58
C ASP A 56 2.53 -2.80 -20.52
N LYS A 57 1.68 -3.08 -21.51
CA LYS A 57 1.89 -4.16 -22.49
C LYS A 57 3.11 -3.93 -23.37
N ASP A 58 3.48 -2.68 -23.60
CA ASP A 58 4.57 -2.33 -24.51
C ASP A 58 5.94 -2.40 -23.82
N THR A 59 6.00 -2.07 -22.52
CA THR A 59 7.27 -1.95 -21.77
C THR A 59 7.48 -3.01 -20.69
N ASP A 60 6.46 -3.81 -20.35
CA ASP A 60 6.47 -4.75 -19.22
C ASP A 60 6.76 -4.06 -17.86
N GLU A 61 6.46 -2.76 -17.76
CA GLU A 61 6.62 -1.99 -16.53
C GLU A 61 5.32 -1.95 -15.72
N THR A 62 5.46 -1.97 -14.39
CA THR A 62 4.35 -1.74 -13.47
C THR A 62 3.99 -0.26 -13.42
N VAL A 63 2.76 0.06 -13.78
CA VAL A 63 2.25 1.44 -13.89
C VAL A 63 1.25 1.80 -12.80
N GLY A 64 0.73 0.81 -12.09
CA GLY A 64 -0.09 1.01 -10.92
C GLY A 64 -0.24 -0.27 -10.11
N SER A 65 -0.59 -0.11 -8.84
CA SER A 65 -0.79 -1.22 -7.92
C SER A 65 -1.88 -0.89 -6.90
N ILE A 66 -2.46 -1.95 -6.33
CA ILE A 66 -3.30 -1.89 -5.14
C ILE A 66 -3.20 -3.22 -4.41
N THR A 67 -3.20 -3.18 -3.08
CA THR A 67 -3.23 -4.39 -2.26
C THR A 67 -4.57 -4.51 -1.54
N LEU A 68 -4.97 -5.75 -1.32
CA LEU A 68 -6.08 -6.13 -0.47
C LEU A 68 -5.57 -7.19 0.50
N ALA A 69 -5.82 -7.01 1.78
CA ALA A 69 -5.60 -8.02 2.80
C ALA A 69 -6.92 -8.40 3.46
N PHE A 70 -6.96 -9.58 4.05
CA PHE A 70 -8.11 -10.09 4.80
C PHE A 70 -7.64 -10.76 6.08
N ASP A 71 -8.32 -10.45 7.17
CA ASP A 71 -8.29 -11.21 8.41
C ASP A 71 -9.70 -11.29 9.00
N ARG A 72 -9.88 -12.25 9.92
CA ARG A 72 -11.03 -12.23 10.82
C ARG A 72 -10.75 -11.32 12.01
N SER A 73 -11.82 -10.71 12.53
CA SER A 73 -11.80 -10.05 13.83
C SER A 73 -11.30 -11.01 14.93
N ILE A 74 -10.81 -10.46 16.05
CA ILE A 74 -10.33 -11.25 17.19
C ILE A 74 -11.43 -12.17 17.76
N SER A 75 -12.69 -11.74 17.71
CA SER A 75 -13.82 -12.59 18.10
C SER A 75 -14.16 -13.67 17.07
N GLY A 76 -13.67 -13.55 15.84
CA GLY A 76 -13.91 -14.48 14.73
C GLY A 76 -15.22 -14.26 13.98
N ASP A 77 -16.07 -13.34 14.46
CA ASP A 77 -17.43 -13.15 13.97
C ASP A 77 -17.50 -12.26 12.71
N ASP A 78 -16.58 -11.30 12.61
CA ASP A 78 -16.53 -10.35 11.50
C ASP A 78 -15.33 -10.58 10.57
N GLU A 79 -15.58 -10.41 9.29
CA GLU A 79 -14.58 -10.34 8.21
C GLU A 79 -14.11 -8.89 8.03
N CYS A 80 -12.79 -8.68 8.00
CA CYS A 80 -12.22 -7.36 7.77
C CYS A 80 -11.26 -7.38 6.58
N TYR A 81 -11.55 -6.53 5.60
CA TYR A 81 -10.67 -6.29 4.46
C TYR A 81 -9.91 -4.98 4.62
N TYR A 82 -8.64 -4.98 4.24
CA TYR A 82 -7.76 -3.82 4.31
C TYR A 82 -7.24 -3.50 2.91
N VAL A 83 -7.65 -2.35 2.38
CA VAL A 83 -7.17 -1.82 1.11
C VAL A 83 -5.96 -0.94 1.38
N GLY A 84 -4.85 -1.21 0.70
CA GLY A 84 -3.60 -0.48 0.88
C GLY A 84 -2.82 -0.35 -0.42
N MET A 85 -1.67 0.33 -0.32
CA MET A 85 -0.67 0.47 -1.40
C MET A 85 -1.29 0.83 -2.76
N PHE A 86 -2.33 1.67 -2.74
CA PHE A 86 -2.97 2.14 -3.96
C PHE A 86 -2.14 3.27 -4.57
N TYR A 87 -1.60 3.02 -5.75
CA TYR A 87 -0.78 3.97 -6.47
C TYR A 87 -0.93 3.79 -7.98
N VAL A 88 -0.84 4.90 -8.71
CA VAL A 88 -0.71 4.92 -10.16
C VAL A 88 0.36 5.94 -10.49
N ARG A 89 1.34 5.54 -11.31
CA ARG A 89 2.40 6.42 -11.82
C ARG A 89 1.78 7.68 -12.42
N GLU A 90 2.43 8.82 -12.23
CA GLU A 90 1.83 10.12 -12.50
C GLU A 90 1.38 10.27 -13.96
N GLU A 91 2.19 9.80 -14.90
CA GLU A 91 1.94 9.80 -16.34
C GLU A 91 0.80 8.87 -16.78
N TRP A 92 0.35 7.97 -15.91
CA TRP A 92 -0.80 7.08 -16.12
C TRP A 92 -2.06 7.54 -15.40
N ARG A 93 -2.01 8.63 -14.61
CA ARG A 93 -3.18 9.16 -13.92
C ARG A 93 -4.19 9.69 -14.95
N GLY A 94 -5.48 9.46 -14.70
CA GLY A 94 -6.57 9.83 -15.62
C GLY A 94 -6.82 8.84 -16.77
N SER A 95 -5.99 7.79 -16.93
CA SER A 95 -6.15 6.76 -17.98
C SER A 95 -7.26 5.73 -17.71
N GLY A 96 -7.81 5.70 -16.50
CA GLY A 96 -8.74 4.67 -16.01
C GLY A 96 -8.09 3.52 -15.24
N VAL A 97 -6.76 3.40 -15.24
CA VAL A 97 -6.01 2.33 -14.52
C VAL A 97 -6.39 2.24 -13.04
N GLY A 98 -6.38 3.38 -12.33
CA GLY A 98 -6.68 3.39 -10.90
C GLY A 98 -8.10 2.93 -10.56
N VAL A 99 -9.06 3.22 -11.45
CA VAL A 99 -10.44 2.74 -11.32
C VAL A 99 -10.49 1.22 -11.50
N ALA A 100 -9.87 0.71 -12.57
CA ALA A 100 -9.86 -0.72 -12.85
C ALA A 100 -9.20 -1.54 -11.74
N LEU A 101 -8.13 -1.01 -11.11
CA LEU A 101 -7.50 -1.61 -9.94
C LEU A 101 -8.43 -1.63 -8.73
N PHE A 102 -9.06 -0.51 -8.39
CA PHE A 102 -10.01 -0.44 -7.28
C PHE A 102 -11.20 -1.37 -7.47
N ASP A 103 -11.74 -1.45 -8.70
CA ASP A 103 -12.90 -2.28 -9.00
C ASP A 103 -12.60 -3.77 -8.73
N LYS A 104 -11.36 -4.23 -8.92
CA LYS A 104 -10.92 -5.59 -8.51
C LYS A 104 -11.00 -5.82 -7.00
N VAL A 105 -10.60 -4.83 -6.22
CA VAL A 105 -10.66 -4.90 -4.75
C VAL A 105 -12.10 -4.88 -4.26
N MET A 106 -12.93 -4.01 -4.83
CA MET A 106 -14.36 -3.93 -4.49
C MET A 106 -15.13 -5.18 -4.92
N GLU A 107 -14.73 -5.85 -6.01
CA GLU A 107 -15.33 -7.12 -6.44
C GLU A 107 -15.10 -8.26 -5.44
N ILE A 108 -13.99 -8.24 -4.70
CA ILE A 108 -13.69 -9.22 -3.65
C ILE A 108 -14.39 -8.85 -2.35
N GLY A 109 -14.24 -7.60 -1.89
CA GLY A 109 -14.77 -7.19 -0.59
C GLY A 109 -16.29 -6.98 -0.58
N ARG A 110 -16.90 -6.58 -1.70
CA ARG A 110 -18.35 -6.36 -1.92
C ARG A 110 -19.10 -5.80 -0.71
N ASN A 111 -19.74 -6.70 0.05
CA ASN A 111 -20.66 -6.40 1.15
C ASN A 111 -20.01 -6.58 2.53
N SER A 112 -18.72 -6.91 2.58
CA SER A 112 -17.97 -7.07 3.82
C SER A 112 -17.43 -5.72 4.31
N ASN A 113 -17.03 -5.66 5.58
CA ASN A 113 -16.40 -4.47 6.12
C ASN A 113 -15.02 -4.28 5.48
N MET A 114 -14.78 -3.08 4.94
CA MET A 114 -13.53 -2.71 4.32
C MET A 114 -12.98 -1.44 4.95
N THR A 115 -11.66 -1.41 5.14
CA THR A 115 -10.92 -0.22 5.53
C THR A 115 -9.97 0.17 4.41
N LEU A 116 -9.78 1.47 4.20
CA LEU A 116 -8.87 1.99 3.18
C LEU A 116 -7.78 2.82 3.83
N HIS A 117 -6.55 2.35 3.71
CA HIS A 117 -5.36 3.14 4.02
C HIS A 117 -4.97 3.96 2.79
N GLY A 118 -5.54 5.16 2.68
CA GLY A 118 -5.34 6.06 1.54
C GLY A 118 -4.93 7.47 1.94
N VAL A 119 -4.41 8.24 0.98
CA VAL A 119 -4.03 9.64 1.21
C VAL A 119 -5.27 10.47 1.53
N LEU A 120 -5.21 11.23 2.64
CA LEU A 120 -6.34 11.98 3.17
C LEU A 120 -6.98 12.95 2.14
N LYS A 121 -6.17 13.58 1.28
CA LYS A 121 -6.64 14.48 0.20
C LYS A 121 -7.59 13.80 -0.79
N MET A 122 -7.53 12.47 -0.91
CA MET A 122 -8.37 11.67 -1.80
C MET A 122 -9.64 11.13 -1.14
N SER A 123 -9.80 11.29 0.19
CA SER A 123 -10.96 10.78 0.93
C SER A 123 -12.32 11.17 0.33
N PRO A 124 -12.57 12.40 -0.19
CA PRO A 124 -13.87 12.71 -0.78
C PRO A 124 -14.18 11.87 -2.02
N LYS A 125 -13.16 11.51 -2.81
CA LYS A 125 -13.33 10.66 -4.00
C LYS A 125 -13.64 9.22 -3.62
N TYR A 126 -12.96 8.69 -2.61
CA TYR A 126 -13.22 7.34 -2.12
C TYR A 126 -14.62 7.22 -1.49
N ALA A 127 -15.05 8.21 -0.72
CA ALA A 127 -16.40 8.28 -0.18
C ALA A 127 -17.45 8.32 -1.31
N ALA A 128 -17.32 9.26 -2.25
CA ALA A 128 -18.31 9.46 -3.31
C ALA A 128 -18.44 8.27 -4.27
N LYS A 129 -17.34 7.58 -4.57
CA LYS A 129 -17.34 6.48 -5.56
C LYS A 129 -17.53 5.09 -4.94
N TYR A 130 -16.91 4.84 -3.79
CA TYR A 130 -16.78 3.49 -3.22
C TYR A 130 -17.37 3.37 -1.81
N GLY A 131 -17.90 4.45 -1.24
CA GLY A 131 -18.56 4.41 0.07
C GLY A 131 -17.63 4.39 1.28
N PHE A 132 -16.34 4.70 1.12
CA PHE A 132 -15.41 4.91 2.25
C PHE A 132 -15.68 6.27 2.93
N ASP A 133 -16.83 6.39 3.60
CA ASP A 133 -17.36 7.64 4.15
C ASP A 133 -17.18 7.77 5.68
N LYS A 134 -16.64 6.75 6.33
CA LYS A 134 -16.34 6.73 7.77
C LYS A 134 -14.84 6.89 8.02
N MET A 135 -14.49 7.62 9.07
CA MET A 135 -13.12 7.82 9.53
C MET A 135 -13.04 7.45 11.02
N PRO A 136 -12.03 6.68 11.48
CA PRO A 136 -11.83 6.45 12.90
C PRO A 136 -11.49 7.74 13.63
N ASN A 137 -11.72 7.78 14.95
CA ASN A 137 -11.37 8.93 15.80
C ASN A 137 -9.86 8.98 16.17
N TYR A 138 -9.00 8.58 15.24
CA TYR A 138 -7.56 8.70 15.33
C TYR A 138 -6.99 9.00 13.94
N LYS A 139 -5.78 9.55 13.90
CA LYS A 139 -5.05 9.84 12.65
C LYS A 139 -3.67 9.23 12.74
N HIS A 140 -3.25 8.57 11.66
CA HIS A 140 -1.85 8.22 11.47
C HIS A 140 -1.11 9.45 10.94
N VAL A 141 -0.04 9.85 11.64
CA VAL A 141 0.85 10.94 11.21
C VAL A 141 2.22 10.30 10.99
N PHE A 142 2.66 10.32 9.74
CA PHE A 142 4.01 9.90 9.39
C PHE A 142 4.95 11.09 9.55
N ALA A 143 6.12 10.85 10.13
CA ALA A 143 7.19 11.83 10.25
C ALA A 143 8.51 11.16 9.91
N SER A 144 9.19 11.70 8.90
CA SER A 144 10.55 11.31 8.55
C SER A 144 11.52 12.15 9.38
N VAL A 145 12.29 11.50 10.25
CA VAL A 145 13.31 12.17 11.07
C VAL A 145 14.68 11.79 10.52
N PRO A 146 15.46 12.76 9.99
CA PRO A 146 16.83 12.50 9.59
C PRO A 146 17.64 11.94 10.76
N THR A 147 18.47 10.93 10.50
CA THR A 147 19.23 10.24 11.56
C THR A 147 20.15 11.21 12.31
N GLU A 148 20.67 12.24 11.63
CA GLU A 148 21.47 13.31 12.23
C GLU A 148 20.72 14.16 13.28
N HIS A 149 19.38 14.13 13.26
CA HIS A 149 18.52 14.80 14.23
C HIS A 149 18.07 13.88 15.37
N LEU A 150 18.45 12.60 15.35
CA LEU A 150 18.03 11.62 16.35
C LEU A 150 18.93 11.71 17.59
N VAL A 151 18.37 12.21 18.69
CA VAL A 151 19.04 12.26 20.00
C VAL A 151 18.53 11.10 20.85
N ILE A 152 19.41 10.17 21.20
CA ILE A 152 19.09 9.08 22.14
C ILE A 152 19.13 9.69 23.55
N PRO A 153 18.02 9.69 24.31
CA PRO A 153 18.02 10.22 25.67
C PRO A 153 18.89 9.36 26.59
N GLU A 154 19.46 9.95 27.64
CA GLU A 154 20.09 9.16 28.70
C GLU A 154 19.06 8.20 29.29
N ALA A 155 19.43 6.93 29.42
CA ALA A 155 18.54 5.93 29.98
C ALA A 155 18.31 6.22 31.47
N ASP A 156 17.04 6.29 31.88
CA ASP A 156 16.72 6.25 33.30
C ASP A 156 17.28 4.93 33.89
N PRO A 157 18.06 4.97 34.98
CA PRO A 157 18.74 3.80 35.53
C PRO A 157 17.79 2.68 35.98
N GLN A 158 16.48 2.95 36.09
CA GLN A 158 15.46 1.94 36.36
C GLN A 158 15.14 1.05 35.15
N TYR A 159 15.53 1.46 33.94
CA TYR A 159 15.24 0.76 32.69
C TYR A 159 16.52 0.41 31.93
N ILE A 160 16.52 -0.76 31.30
CA ILE A 160 17.59 -1.16 30.38
C ILE A 160 17.13 -0.84 28.96
N LEU A 161 17.72 0.19 28.35
CA LEU A 161 17.51 0.46 26.92
C LEU A 161 18.43 -0.46 26.09
N LYS A 162 17.85 -1.33 25.26
CA LYS A 162 18.59 -2.12 24.27
C LYS A 162 18.36 -1.56 22.88
N VAL A 163 19.36 -0.90 22.32
CA VAL A 163 19.32 -0.43 20.93
C VAL A 163 19.82 -1.53 20.01
N GLY A 164 18.93 -2.08 19.19
CA GLY A 164 19.28 -3.02 18.14
C GLY A 164 19.52 -2.28 16.82
N PHE A 165 20.74 -2.36 16.28
CA PHE A 165 21.02 -1.87 14.94
C PHE A 165 20.74 -2.98 13.93
N LEU A 166 19.68 -2.83 13.13
CA LEU A 166 19.49 -3.65 11.94
C LEU A 166 20.54 -3.22 10.91
N ARG A 167 21.63 -3.99 10.82
CA ARG A 167 22.59 -3.82 9.72
C ARG A 167 21.93 -4.34 8.45
N ASN A 168 21.44 -3.45 7.59
CA ASN A 168 21.18 -3.76 6.19
C ASN A 168 22.50 -4.22 5.57
N LYS A 169 22.65 -5.53 5.38
CA LYS A 169 23.68 -6.06 4.49
C LYS A 169 23.19 -5.81 3.07
N CYS A 170 23.42 -4.61 2.54
CA CYS A 170 23.45 -4.43 1.09
C CYS A 170 24.56 -5.33 0.56
N LYS A 171 24.19 -6.34 -0.23
CA LYS A 171 25.09 -7.08 -1.12
C LYS A 171 24.72 -6.74 -2.54
#